data_AF-A0A2C9KQR7-F1
#
_entry.id   AF-A0A2C9KQR7-F1
#
_cell.length_a   1.000
_cell.length_b   1.000
_cell.length_c   1.000
_cell.angle_alpha   90.00
_cell.angle_beta   90.00
_cell.angle_gamma   90.00
#
_symmetry.space_group_name_H-M   'P 1'
#
loop_
_entity.id
_entity.type
_entity.pdbx_description
1 polymer ?
#
loop_
_entity_poly.entity_id
_entity_poly.type
_entity_poly.pdbx_seq_one_letter_code
_entity_poly.pdbx_strand_id
1 'polypeptide(L)'
;MFHCNISKYNTEFLTNVHHSQDFTGCLQGRSRSNIVNMTEDCIADVRNRCQIASVVLQKVVRLSMAEVDIYLQREPALKIIHLVRDPRGILLSRMNFNNKQFGEMHKNFTSFCRRIYEDIVISREIAHKHLGKILTVRYEDLAQEPLQTTELMYKFVGLTMLPSVRDYVHRVTQHEAVQVNGKTAAKQTSRQDPFLTANRWRLELPFSLVQQVDESCRDVLTSMGYLTFSREDQLRDITLPARLQNYGYGLMTA
;
A
#
# COMPACT_ATOMS: atom_id res chain seq x y z
N MET A 1 2.48 12.65 -15.55
CA MET A 1 1.19 12.51 -14.84
C MET A 1 1.04 13.53 -13.71
N PHE A 2 2.10 13.83 -12.93
CA PHE A 2 2.08 14.83 -11.85
C PHE A 2 1.52 16.22 -12.25
N HIS A 3 1.81 16.69 -13.47
CA HIS A 3 1.30 17.97 -13.99
C HIS A 3 0.01 17.87 -14.80
N CYS A 4 -0.78 16.82 -14.60
CA CYS A 4 -2.00 16.56 -15.38
C CYS A 4 -1.76 16.46 -16.91
N ASN A 5 -0.51 16.30 -17.36
CA ASN A 5 -0.18 16.07 -18.77
C ASN A 5 -0.47 14.62 -19.15
N ILE A 6 -1.77 14.31 -19.24
CA ILE A 6 -2.31 13.01 -19.61
C ILE A 6 -2.43 12.97 -21.13
N SER A 7 -1.98 11.90 -21.75
CA SER A 7 -2.03 11.70 -23.21
C SER A 7 -2.24 10.22 -23.52
N LYS A 8 -2.47 9.90 -24.80
CA LYS A 8 -2.56 8.51 -25.27
C LYS A 8 -1.35 7.63 -24.90
N TYR A 9 -0.19 8.24 -24.63
CA TYR A 9 1.03 7.51 -24.24
C TYR A 9 1.05 7.10 -22.76
N ASN A 10 0.15 7.61 -21.93
CA ASN A 10 0.09 7.29 -20.51
C ASN A 10 -1.29 6.76 -20.04
N THR A 11 -2.16 6.40 -20.99
CA THR A 11 -3.50 5.82 -20.72
C THR A 11 -3.44 4.45 -20.08
N GLU A 12 -2.35 3.70 -20.28
CA GLU A 12 -2.12 2.41 -19.61
C GLU A 12 -2.10 2.53 -18.07
N PHE A 13 -1.68 3.68 -17.55
CA PHE A 13 -1.69 3.99 -16.11
C PHE A 13 -3.08 4.36 -15.58
N LEU A 14 -4.02 4.68 -16.48
CA LEU A 14 -5.39 5.08 -16.15
C LEU A 14 -6.38 3.93 -16.32
N THR A 15 -5.91 2.69 -16.48
CA THR A 15 -6.75 1.51 -16.69
C THR A 15 -7.81 1.27 -15.61
N ASN A 16 -7.72 1.89 -14.42
CA ASN A 16 -8.75 1.81 -13.38
C ASN A 16 -9.86 2.87 -13.50
N VAL A 17 -9.80 3.79 -14.46
CA VAL A 17 -10.83 4.84 -14.68
C VAL A 17 -12.21 4.22 -14.88
N HIS A 18 -12.29 3.07 -15.56
CA HIS A 18 -13.55 2.34 -15.79
C HIS A 18 -14.24 1.80 -14.52
N HIS A 19 -13.56 1.79 -13.37
CA HIS A 19 -14.15 1.43 -12.08
C HIS A 19 -14.70 2.66 -11.32
N SER A 20 -14.41 3.87 -11.79
CA SER A 20 -14.85 5.10 -11.14
C SER A 20 -16.26 5.48 -11.57
N GLN A 21 -17.11 5.80 -10.59
CA GLN A 21 -18.44 6.34 -10.86
C GLN A 21 -18.37 7.75 -11.50
N ASP A 22 -17.30 8.51 -11.19
CA ASP A 22 -17.07 9.87 -11.69
C ASP A 22 -16.82 9.93 -13.21
N PHE A 23 -16.41 8.83 -13.84
CA PHE A 23 -16.04 8.78 -15.26
C PHE A 23 -16.98 7.87 -16.07
N THR A 24 -18.19 7.60 -15.57
CA THR A 24 -19.17 6.78 -16.28
C THR A 24 -19.68 7.43 -17.57
N GLY A 25 -19.67 8.77 -17.66
CA GLY A 25 -20.14 9.53 -18.82
C GLY A 25 -19.32 9.29 -20.10
N CYS A 26 -17.99 9.34 -20.00
CA CYS A 26 -17.08 9.09 -21.13
C CYS A 26 -17.00 7.61 -21.56
N LEU A 27 -17.62 6.69 -20.82
CA LEU A 27 -17.61 5.25 -21.09
C LEU A 27 -18.90 4.75 -21.77
N GLN A 28 -19.85 5.64 -22.07
CA GLN A 28 -21.15 5.25 -22.63
C GLN A 28 -21.05 4.84 -24.10
N GLY A 29 -21.64 3.69 -24.46
CA GLY A 29 -21.92 3.33 -25.86
C GLY A 29 -20.96 2.35 -26.56
N ARG A 30 -20.04 1.66 -25.86
CA ARG A 30 -19.15 0.66 -26.50
C ARG A 30 -19.09 -0.70 -25.79
N SER A 31 -18.87 -1.74 -26.60
CA SER A 31 -18.60 -3.11 -26.17
C SER A 31 -17.27 -3.20 -25.41
N ARG A 32 -17.24 -4.01 -24.35
CA ARG A 32 -16.13 -4.19 -23.38
C ARG A 32 -14.91 -4.94 -23.95
N SER A 33 -14.46 -4.63 -25.17
CA SER A 33 -13.40 -5.41 -25.83
C SER A 33 -11.99 -4.88 -25.57
N ASN A 34 -11.80 -3.60 -25.19
CA ASN A 34 -10.47 -3.07 -24.86
C ASN A 34 -10.49 -1.95 -23.80
N ILE A 35 -9.98 -2.24 -22.60
CA ILE A 35 -9.92 -1.32 -21.44
C ILE A 35 -9.07 -0.08 -21.74
N VAL A 36 -7.99 -0.22 -22.51
CA VAL A 36 -7.11 0.91 -22.84
C VAL A 36 -7.86 1.91 -23.73
N ASN A 37 -8.52 1.43 -24.79
CA ASN A 37 -9.31 2.27 -25.68
C ASN A 37 -10.47 2.97 -24.94
N MET A 38 -11.15 2.25 -24.03
CA MET A 38 -12.19 2.85 -23.19
C MET A 38 -11.63 3.98 -22.29
N THR A 39 -10.38 3.86 -21.88
CA THR A 39 -9.73 4.86 -21.03
C THR A 39 -9.29 6.09 -21.83
N GLU A 40 -8.98 5.93 -23.13
CA GLU A 40 -8.61 7.04 -24.01
C GLU A 40 -9.75 8.07 -24.15
N ASP A 41 -10.99 7.59 -24.26
CA ASP A 41 -12.18 8.44 -24.36
C ASP A 41 -12.37 9.33 -23.11
N CYS A 42 -11.87 8.89 -21.96
CA CYS A 42 -11.94 9.62 -20.69
C CYS A 42 -10.77 10.59 -20.46
N ILE A 43 -9.78 10.69 -21.36
CA ILE A 43 -8.59 11.53 -21.15
C ILE A 43 -8.96 12.99 -20.86
N ALA A 44 -9.91 13.56 -21.61
CA ALA A 44 -10.31 14.95 -21.46
C ALA A 44 -10.90 15.21 -20.07
N ASP A 45 -11.81 14.33 -19.62
CA ASP A 45 -12.46 14.44 -18.31
C ASP A 45 -11.48 14.26 -17.16
N VAL A 46 -10.59 13.26 -17.26
CA VAL A 46 -9.54 13.03 -16.25
C VAL A 46 -8.58 14.21 -16.20
N ARG A 47 -8.16 14.75 -17.36
CA ARG A 47 -7.29 15.93 -17.43
C ARG A 47 -7.93 17.15 -16.79
N ASN A 48 -9.19 17.45 -17.15
CA ASN A 48 -9.91 18.59 -16.60
C ASN A 48 -10.04 18.48 -15.08
N ARG A 49 -10.46 17.32 -14.57
CA ARG A 49 -10.59 17.09 -13.12
C ARG A 49 -9.25 17.19 -12.40
N CYS A 50 -8.16 16.70 -13.00
CA CYS A 50 -6.82 16.83 -12.46
C CYS A 50 -6.38 18.30 -12.36
N GLN A 51 -6.64 19.11 -13.40
CA GLN A 51 -6.22 20.51 -13.47
C GLN A 51 -6.92 21.42 -12.46
N ILE A 52 -8.19 21.13 -12.13
CA ILE A 52 -8.95 21.91 -11.14
C ILE A 52 -8.75 21.41 -9.70
N ALA A 53 -8.14 20.24 -9.51
CA ALA A 53 -7.93 19.67 -8.19
C ALA A 53 -6.82 20.42 -7.45
N SER A 54 -7.07 20.75 -6.18
CA SER A 54 -6.05 21.33 -5.30
C SER A 54 -4.97 20.32 -4.89
N VAL A 55 -5.27 19.03 -4.98
CA VAL A 55 -4.37 17.92 -4.63
C VAL A 55 -4.56 16.78 -5.63
N VAL A 56 -3.45 16.24 -6.12
CA VAL A 56 -3.43 15.03 -6.96
C VAL A 56 -2.75 13.90 -6.19
N LEU A 57 -3.49 12.81 -5.93
CA LEU A 57 -2.95 11.60 -5.29
C LEU A 57 -2.70 10.53 -6.35
N GLN A 58 -1.51 9.91 -6.32
CA GLN A 58 -1.16 8.79 -7.18
C GLN A 58 -0.68 7.61 -6.33
N LYS A 59 -1.37 6.47 -6.44
CA LYS A 59 -0.94 5.21 -5.84
C LYS A 59 -0.14 4.41 -6.88
N VAL A 60 1.12 4.13 -6.57
CA VAL A 60 2.03 3.34 -7.40
C VAL A 60 2.50 2.11 -6.62
N VAL A 61 2.61 0.96 -7.28
CA VAL A 61 2.94 -0.34 -6.62
C VAL A 61 4.35 -0.83 -6.96
N ARG A 62 5.00 -0.29 -8.00
CA ARG A 62 6.29 -0.78 -8.50
C ARG A 62 7.37 0.30 -8.61
N LEU A 63 7.09 1.50 -8.11
CA LEU A 63 8.07 2.59 -8.05
C LEU A 63 9.03 2.35 -6.89
N SER A 64 10.34 2.32 -7.16
CA SER A 64 11.38 2.18 -6.13
C SER A 64 11.68 3.52 -5.44
N MET A 65 12.25 3.46 -4.24
CA MET A 65 12.64 4.68 -3.51
C MET A 65 13.83 5.41 -4.16
N ALA A 66 14.66 4.70 -4.95
CA ALA A 66 15.67 5.32 -5.81
C ALA A 66 15.05 6.23 -6.87
N GLU A 67 14.00 5.76 -7.56
CA GLU A 67 13.27 6.56 -8.53
C GLU A 67 12.55 7.74 -7.85
N VAL A 68 12.02 7.53 -6.64
CA VAL A 68 11.38 8.59 -5.85
C VAL A 68 12.32 9.78 -5.61
N ASP A 69 13.61 9.56 -5.31
CA ASP A 69 14.57 10.66 -5.14
C ASP A 69 14.64 11.55 -6.39
N ILE A 70 14.65 10.94 -7.58
CA ILE A 70 14.67 11.66 -8.85
C ILE A 70 13.41 12.52 -8.99
N TYR A 71 12.24 12.02 -8.60
CA TYR A 71 11.00 12.79 -8.64
C TYR A 71 10.96 13.92 -7.62
N LEU A 72 11.45 13.70 -6.40
CA LEU A 72 11.53 14.74 -5.36
C LEU A 72 12.42 15.92 -5.78
N GLN A 73 13.48 15.66 -6.55
CA GLN A 73 14.33 16.72 -7.11
C GLN A 73 13.63 17.55 -8.19
N ARG A 74 12.71 16.95 -8.95
CA ARG A 74 11.99 17.62 -10.05
C ARG A 74 10.71 18.30 -9.60
N GLU A 75 10.10 17.81 -8.53
CA GLU A 75 8.78 18.23 -8.06
C GLU A 75 8.83 18.71 -6.60
N PRO A 76 9.15 19.99 -6.34
CA PRO A 76 9.29 20.52 -4.99
C PRO A 76 8.02 20.42 -4.14
N ALA A 77 6.84 20.31 -4.74
CA ALA A 77 5.57 20.15 -4.03
C ALA A 77 5.26 18.69 -3.65
N LEU A 78 5.98 17.71 -4.22
CA LEU A 78 5.72 16.30 -4.01
C LEU A 78 5.96 15.90 -2.55
N LYS A 79 5.08 15.03 -2.03
CA LYS A 79 5.23 14.35 -0.74
C LYS A 79 4.97 12.86 -0.96
N ILE A 80 5.71 12.03 -0.23
CA ILE A 80 5.71 10.58 -0.41
C ILE A 80 5.29 9.91 0.89
N ILE A 81 4.32 9.01 0.78
CA ILE A 81 3.99 8.06 1.85
C ILE A 81 4.50 6.69 1.40
N HIS A 82 5.59 6.23 2.03
CA HIS A 82 6.19 4.93 1.77
C HIS A 82 5.54 3.89 2.67
N LEU A 83 4.67 3.04 2.10
CA LEU A 83 3.98 1.98 2.84
C LEU A 83 4.81 0.70 2.81
N VAL A 84 5.29 0.26 3.98
CA VAL A 84 6.03 -0.99 4.15
C VAL A 84 5.13 -2.01 4.86
N ARG A 85 5.22 -3.28 4.49
CA ARG A 85 4.41 -4.36 5.09
C ARG A 85 5.32 -5.51 5.52
N ASP A 86 4.93 -6.24 6.56
CA ASP A 86 5.63 -7.43 7.00
C ASP A 86 5.82 -8.41 5.82
N PRO A 87 7.06 -8.82 5.48
CA PRO A 87 7.33 -9.70 4.35
C PRO A 87 6.59 -11.05 4.45
N ARG A 88 6.30 -11.53 5.65
CA ARG A 88 5.51 -12.75 5.90
C ARG A 88 4.04 -12.56 5.51
N GLY A 89 3.48 -11.39 5.86
CA GLY A 89 2.15 -10.98 5.43
C GLY A 89 2.04 -10.78 3.91
N ILE A 90 3.09 -10.24 3.28
CA ILE A 90 3.17 -10.12 1.81
C ILE A 90 3.20 -11.51 1.17
N LEU A 91 4.02 -12.43 1.71
CA LEU A 91 4.14 -13.79 1.19
C LEU A 91 2.81 -14.51 1.18
N LEU A 92 2.11 -14.55 2.32
CA LEU A 92 0.79 -15.18 2.41
C LEU A 92 -0.18 -14.56 1.39
N SER A 93 -0.21 -13.24 1.30
CA SER A 93 -1.09 -12.52 0.37
C SER A 93 -0.82 -12.88 -1.09
N ARG A 94 0.44 -13.17 -1.46
CA ARG A 94 0.81 -13.56 -2.81
C ARG A 94 0.51 -15.04 -3.09
N MET A 95 0.73 -15.93 -2.12
CA MET A 95 0.36 -17.34 -2.23
C MET A 95 -1.13 -17.51 -2.52
N ASN A 96 -1.98 -16.75 -1.83
CA ASN A 96 -3.43 -16.77 -2.01
C ASN A 96 -3.92 -16.14 -3.33
N PHE A 97 -3.04 -15.48 -4.09
CA PHE A 97 -3.39 -14.84 -5.37
C PHE A 97 -3.13 -15.73 -6.60
N ASN A 98 -2.49 -16.90 -6.43
CA ASN A 98 -1.97 -17.66 -7.56
C ASN A 98 -3.00 -18.49 -8.33
N ASN A 99 -3.40 -17.95 -9.48
CA ASN A 99 -3.43 -18.70 -10.73
C ASN A 99 -1.99 -19.20 -11.04
N LYS A 100 -1.86 -20.44 -11.50
CA LYS A 100 -0.65 -21.29 -11.65
C LYS A 100 0.64 -20.70 -12.28
N GLN A 101 0.68 -19.45 -12.75
CA GLN A 101 1.83 -18.86 -13.44
C GLN A 101 2.92 -18.25 -12.55
N PHE A 102 2.65 -17.90 -11.29
CA PHE A 102 3.62 -17.22 -10.41
C PHE A 102 4.31 -18.15 -9.40
N GLY A 103 4.13 -19.47 -9.51
CA GLY A 103 4.64 -20.47 -8.57
C GLY A 103 6.16 -20.47 -8.36
N GLU A 104 6.93 -19.88 -9.29
CA GLU A 104 8.39 -19.74 -9.20
C GLU A 104 8.83 -18.45 -8.49
N MET A 105 8.06 -17.36 -8.61
CA MET A 105 8.43 -16.03 -8.07
C MET A 105 8.34 -15.96 -6.54
N HIS A 106 7.61 -16.89 -5.91
CA HIS A 106 7.45 -16.94 -4.45
C HIS A 106 8.52 -17.79 -3.73
N LYS A 107 9.44 -18.42 -4.47
CA LYS A 107 10.49 -19.25 -3.86
C LYS A 107 11.77 -18.47 -3.54
N ASN A 108 11.98 -17.31 -4.15
CA ASN A 108 13.18 -16.49 -3.91
C ASN A 108 12.87 -15.33 -2.96
N PHE A 109 12.79 -15.64 -1.66
CA PHE A 109 12.59 -14.65 -0.59
C PHE A 109 13.73 -13.63 -0.54
N THR A 110 14.96 -14.05 -0.87
CA THR A 110 16.16 -13.21 -0.80
C THR A 110 16.06 -11.99 -1.71
N SER A 111 15.74 -12.16 -2.99
CA SER A 111 15.63 -11.01 -3.92
C SER A 111 14.47 -10.08 -3.56
N PHE A 112 13.35 -10.65 -3.10
CA PHE A 112 12.19 -9.90 -2.64
C PHE A 112 12.50 -9.07 -1.39
N CYS A 113 13.13 -9.66 -0.39
CA CYS A 113 13.46 -8.97 0.85
C CYS A 113 14.62 -7.99 0.70
N ARG A 114 15.61 -8.31 -0.14
CA ARG A 114 16.64 -7.36 -0.55
C ARG A 114 16.03 -6.10 -1.15
N ARG A 115 15.07 -6.24 -2.07
CA ARG A 115 14.38 -5.08 -2.67
C ARG A 115 13.66 -4.22 -1.61
N ILE A 116 12.93 -4.84 -0.69
CA ILE A 116 12.25 -4.09 0.38
C ILE A 116 13.28 -3.38 1.26
N TYR A 117 14.36 -4.06 1.62
CA TYR A 117 15.42 -3.49 2.45
C TYR A 117 16.10 -2.31 1.76
N GLU A 118 16.47 -2.44 0.48
CA GLU A 118 17.02 -1.34 -0.33
C GLU A 118 16.07 -0.13 -0.35
N ASP A 119 14.77 -0.35 -0.56
CA ASP A 119 13.78 0.73 -0.52
C ASP A 119 13.69 1.38 0.88
N ILE A 120 13.80 0.62 1.98
CA ILE A 120 13.83 1.16 3.35
C ILE A 120 15.08 2.01 3.59
N VAL A 121 16.26 1.51 3.20
CA VAL A 121 17.54 2.22 3.38
C VAL A 121 17.51 3.53 2.61
N ILE A 122 17.17 3.49 1.33
CA ILE A 122 17.08 4.69 0.49
C ILE A 122 16.04 5.65 1.06
N SER A 123 14.86 5.15 1.46
CA SER A 123 13.82 5.99 2.06
C SER A 123 14.30 6.78 3.28
N ARG A 124 15.23 6.22 4.08
CA ARG A 124 15.84 6.94 5.21
C ARG A 124 16.79 8.01 4.71
N GLU A 125 17.72 7.65 3.83
CA GLU A 125 18.69 8.58 3.23
C GLU A 125 17.99 9.79 2.60
N ILE A 126 16.97 9.53 1.79
CA ILE A 126 16.25 10.58 1.07
C ILE A 126 15.28 11.36 1.99
N ALA A 127 14.90 10.81 3.15
CA ALA A 127 14.14 11.56 4.15
C ALA A 127 15.01 12.61 4.86
N HIS A 128 16.30 12.30 5.11
CA HIS A 128 17.26 13.30 5.60
C HIS A 128 17.59 14.36 4.53
N LYS A 129 17.72 13.93 3.26
CA LYS A 129 17.97 14.83 2.13
C LYS A 129 16.79 15.77 1.83
N HIS A 130 15.56 15.26 1.91
CA HIS A 130 14.33 15.98 1.58
C HIS A 130 13.43 16.12 2.81
N LEU A 131 13.83 17.00 3.73
CA LEU A 131 13.16 17.19 5.02
C LEU A 131 11.65 17.45 4.86
N GLY A 132 10.84 16.69 5.61
CA GLY A 132 9.38 16.81 5.61
C GLY A 132 8.69 16.32 4.33
N LYS A 133 9.40 15.63 3.42
CA LYS A 133 8.84 15.11 2.17
C LYS A 133 8.49 13.63 2.18
N ILE A 134 8.90 12.90 3.21
CA ILE A 134 8.74 11.44 3.28
C ILE A 134 8.15 11.04 4.61
N LEU A 135 7.10 10.23 4.56
CA LEU A 135 6.52 9.53 5.70
C LEU A 135 6.55 8.04 5.40
N THR A 136 7.28 7.26 6.20
CA THR A 136 7.21 5.80 6.10
C THR A 136 6.19 5.25 7.10
N VAL A 137 5.29 4.39 6.64
CA VAL A 137 4.19 3.82 7.44
C VAL A 137 4.24 2.30 7.34
N ARG A 138 4.08 1.59 8.46
CA ARG A 138 3.84 0.14 8.41
C ARG A 138 2.38 -0.14 8.16
N TYR A 139 2.09 -1.10 7.29
CA TYR A 139 0.75 -1.59 7.04
C TYR A 139 0.06 -2.06 8.33
N GLU A 140 0.82 -2.67 9.24
CA GLU A 140 0.35 -3.21 10.51
C GLU A 140 -0.01 -2.12 11.52
N ASP A 141 0.59 -0.93 11.42
CA ASP A 141 0.17 0.25 12.21
C ASP A 141 -1.16 0.78 11.66
N LEU A 142 -1.26 0.94 10.33
CA LEU A 142 -2.49 1.36 9.66
C LEU A 142 -3.64 0.38 9.88
N ALA A 143 -3.36 -0.93 9.97
CA ALA A 143 -4.37 -1.94 10.21
C ALA A 143 -4.83 -1.97 11.68
N GLN A 144 -3.93 -1.74 12.63
CA GLN A 144 -4.25 -1.75 14.07
C GLN A 144 -4.95 -0.46 14.51
N GLU A 145 -4.40 0.68 14.09
CA GLU A 145 -4.80 2.03 14.49
C GLU A 145 -5.15 2.86 13.24
N PRO A 146 -6.20 2.48 12.50
CA PRO A 146 -6.50 3.05 11.18
C PRO A 146 -6.80 4.55 11.23
N LEU A 147 -7.52 4.99 12.26
CA LEU A 147 -7.87 6.39 12.42
C LEU A 147 -6.62 7.23 12.73
N GLN A 148 -5.85 6.87 13.77
CA GLN A 148 -4.67 7.63 14.17
C GLN A 148 -3.62 7.65 13.06
N THR A 149 -3.40 6.51 12.39
CA THR A 149 -2.43 6.44 11.28
C THR A 149 -2.89 7.28 10.08
N THR A 150 -4.19 7.29 9.78
CA THR A 150 -4.72 8.13 8.68
C THR A 150 -4.62 9.62 9.04
N GLU A 151 -4.93 10.02 10.28
CA GLU A 151 -4.75 11.39 10.75
C GLU A 151 -3.29 11.85 10.63
N LEU A 152 -2.34 10.99 10.99
CA LEU A 152 -0.90 11.25 10.81
C LEU A 152 -0.57 11.48 9.33
N MET A 153 -1.09 10.65 8.42
CA MET A 153 -0.90 10.80 6.98
C MET A 153 -1.46 12.13 6.47
N TYR A 154 -2.67 12.52 6.89
CA TYR A 154 -3.30 13.80 6.53
C TYR A 154 -2.50 15.00 7.03
N LYS A 155 -2.08 14.97 8.30
CA LYS A 155 -1.21 15.99 8.89
C LYS A 155 0.10 16.11 8.12
N PHE A 156 0.73 14.99 7.78
CA PHE A 156 1.96 14.96 7.02
C PHE A 156 1.80 15.61 5.64
N VAL A 157 0.73 15.32 4.89
CA VAL A 157 0.50 15.94 3.59
C VAL A 157 0.05 17.41 3.70
N GLY A 158 -0.37 17.86 4.88
CA GLY A 158 -0.83 19.23 5.13
C GLY A 158 -2.30 19.42 4.78
N LEU A 159 -3.11 18.37 4.89
CA LEU A 159 -4.53 18.39 4.61
C LEU A 159 -5.35 18.23 5.89
N THR A 160 -6.48 18.91 5.95
CA THR A 160 -7.47 18.71 7.03
C THR A 160 -8.30 17.47 6.73
N MET A 161 -8.34 16.52 7.67
CA MET A 161 -9.20 15.35 7.57
C MET A 161 -10.66 15.76 7.83
N LEU A 162 -11.51 15.64 6.80
CA LEU A 162 -12.93 15.96 6.91
C LEU A 162 -13.67 14.90 7.75
N PRO A 163 -14.78 15.26 8.44
CA PRO A 163 -15.61 14.31 9.17
C PRO A 163 -16.05 13.12 8.31
N SER A 164 -16.44 13.37 7.05
CA SER A 164 -16.83 12.31 6.11
C SER A 164 -15.72 11.30 5.80
N VAL A 165 -14.45 11.73 5.85
CA VAL A 165 -13.30 10.83 5.69
C VAL A 165 -13.10 10.02 6.96
N ARG A 166 -13.22 10.64 8.15
CA ARG A 166 -13.14 9.94 9.45
C ARG A 166 -14.21 8.85 9.52
N ASP A 167 -15.45 9.19 9.16
CA ASP A 167 -16.58 8.24 9.11
C ASP A 167 -16.34 7.13 8.09
N TYR A 168 -15.80 7.47 6.92
CA TYR A 168 -15.42 6.48 5.92
C TYR A 168 -14.39 5.49 6.47
N VAL A 169 -13.30 5.98 7.08
CA VAL A 169 -12.25 5.15 7.67
C VAL A 169 -12.87 4.24 8.72
N HIS A 170 -13.60 4.78 9.70
CA HIS A 170 -14.28 3.97 10.72
C HIS A 170 -15.14 2.88 10.10
N ARG A 171 -15.98 3.21 9.11
CA ARG A 171 -16.89 2.26 8.47
C ARG A 171 -16.17 1.14 7.71
N VAL A 172 -15.05 1.42 7.04
CA VAL A 172 -14.33 0.40 6.25
C VAL A 172 -13.32 -0.41 7.06
N THR A 173 -13.01 0.01 8.29
CA THR A 173 -12.04 -0.66 9.17
C THR A 173 -12.65 -1.27 10.43
N GLN A 174 -13.90 -0.97 10.76
CA GLN A 174 -14.62 -1.67 11.82
C GLN A 174 -15.08 -3.06 11.36
N HIS A 175 -15.34 -3.93 12.35
CA HIS A 175 -15.72 -5.34 12.13
C HIS A 175 -16.97 -5.55 11.25
N GLU A 176 -17.70 -4.47 10.97
CA GLU A 176 -18.89 -4.43 10.12
C GLU A 176 -18.57 -3.92 8.70
N ALA A 177 -17.52 -4.45 8.06
CA ALA A 177 -17.33 -4.24 6.63
C ALA A 177 -18.57 -4.76 5.87
N VAL A 178 -19.38 -3.82 5.38
CA VAL A 178 -20.62 -4.04 4.64
C VAL A 178 -20.41 -5.06 3.53
N GLN A 179 -21.16 -6.16 3.60
CA GLN A 179 -21.32 -7.12 2.51
C GLN A 179 -22.04 -6.42 1.35
N VAL A 180 -21.30 -5.82 0.42
CA VAL A 180 -21.89 -5.38 -0.85
C VAL A 180 -21.92 -6.59 -1.80
N ASN A 181 -23.13 -7.14 -1.99
CA ASN A 181 -23.47 -8.15 -2.99
C ASN A 181 -22.88 -9.57 -2.82
N GLY A 182 -22.72 -10.07 -1.58
CA GLY A 182 -22.56 -11.52 -1.31
C GLY A 182 -21.39 -12.21 -2.00
N LYS A 183 -20.40 -11.45 -2.48
CA LYS A 183 -19.18 -11.96 -3.11
C LYS A 183 -18.00 -11.46 -2.30
N THR A 184 -17.27 -12.38 -1.67
CA THR A 184 -15.93 -12.14 -1.16
C THR A 184 -15.00 -11.90 -2.34
N ALA A 185 -15.00 -10.67 -2.86
CA ALA A 185 -13.99 -10.27 -3.82
C ALA A 185 -12.65 -10.28 -3.07
N ALA A 186 -11.75 -11.18 -3.48
CA ALA A 186 -10.37 -11.29 -2.98
C ALA A 186 -9.51 -10.00 -3.16
N LYS A 187 -10.14 -8.87 -3.48
CA LYS A 187 -9.56 -7.60 -3.91
C LYS A 187 -10.23 -6.37 -3.28
N GLN A 188 -10.94 -6.52 -2.15
CA GLN A 188 -11.46 -5.35 -1.42
C GLN A 188 -10.41 -4.75 -0.48
N THR A 189 -10.43 -3.41 -0.39
CA THR A 189 -9.71 -2.63 0.62
C THR A 189 -10.40 -2.70 1.99
N SER A 190 -11.69 -3.00 2.02
CA SER A 190 -12.48 -3.25 3.22
C SER A 190 -12.29 -4.70 3.69
N ARG A 191 -11.96 -4.90 4.96
CA ARG A 191 -11.77 -6.24 5.55
C ARG A 191 -12.46 -6.29 6.90
N GLN A 192 -13.18 -7.38 7.18
CA GLN A 192 -13.95 -7.60 8.43
C GLN A 192 -13.10 -7.54 9.70
N ASP A 193 -11.78 -7.72 9.60
CA ASP A 193 -10.87 -7.48 10.71
C ASP A 193 -9.49 -7.13 10.11
N PRO A 194 -9.13 -5.83 10.07
CA PRO A 194 -7.83 -5.39 9.59
C PRO A 194 -6.67 -5.92 10.43
N PHE A 195 -6.84 -6.03 11.75
CA PHE A 195 -5.83 -6.57 12.66
C PHE A 195 -5.55 -8.04 12.38
N LEU A 196 -6.61 -8.87 12.38
CA LEU A 196 -6.48 -10.29 12.08
C LEU A 196 -5.96 -10.51 10.67
N THR A 197 -6.36 -9.67 9.71
CA THR A 197 -5.78 -9.69 8.36
C THR A 197 -4.28 -9.49 8.40
N ALA A 198 -3.82 -8.45 9.09
CA ALA A 198 -2.40 -8.09 9.14
C ALA A 198 -1.57 -9.22 9.78
N ASN A 199 -2.15 -9.93 10.74
CA ASN A 199 -1.50 -11.01 11.48
C ASN A 199 -1.84 -12.42 10.96
N ARG A 200 -2.64 -12.58 9.90
CA ARG A 200 -3.12 -13.88 9.40
C ARG A 200 -2.00 -14.86 9.03
N TRP A 201 -0.86 -14.33 8.59
CA TRP A 201 0.35 -15.12 8.29
C TRP A 201 0.81 -15.96 9.49
N ARG A 202 0.54 -15.50 10.72
CA ARG A 202 0.84 -16.22 11.95
C ARG A 202 0.02 -17.47 12.15
N LEU A 203 -1.14 -17.57 11.50
CA LEU A 203 -2.04 -18.72 11.61
C LEU A 203 -1.92 -19.65 10.40
N GLU A 204 -1.70 -19.09 9.21
CA GLU A 204 -1.77 -19.84 7.95
C GLU A 204 -0.42 -20.32 7.42
N LEU A 205 0.69 -19.63 7.70
CA LEU A 205 1.99 -20.07 7.20
C LEU A 205 2.54 -21.21 8.06
N PRO A 206 3.12 -22.28 7.46
CA PRO A 206 3.89 -23.27 8.19
C PRO A 206 5.04 -22.61 8.96
N PHE A 207 5.29 -23.05 10.21
CA PHE A 207 6.32 -22.45 11.06
C PHE A 207 7.72 -22.50 10.40
N SER A 208 8.06 -23.62 9.75
CA SER A 208 9.32 -23.77 9.01
C SER A 208 9.48 -22.78 7.84
N LEU A 209 8.38 -22.38 7.21
CA LEU A 209 8.39 -21.37 6.16
C LEU A 209 8.56 -19.97 6.75
N VAL A 210 7.91 -19.69 7.88
CA VAL A 210 8.11 -18.43 8.62
C VAL A 210 9.59 -18.26 9.00
N GLN A 211 10.25 -19.31 9.49
CA GLN A 211 11.67 -19.27 9.85
C GLN A 211 12.57 -18.98 8.63
N GLN A 212 12.30 -19.58 7.46
CA GLN A 212 13.05 -19.29 6.23
C GLN A 212 12.90 -17.84 5.78
N VAL A 213 11.71 -17.26 5.93
CA VAL A 213 11.45 -15.85 5.64
C VAL A 213 12.13 -14.97 6.68
N ASP A 214 12.04 -15.31 7.97
CA ASP A 214 12.70 -14.58 9.06
C ASP A 214 14.23 -14.49 8.83
N GLU A 215 14.83 -15.58 8.35
CA GLU A 215 16.24 -15.62 8.00
C GLU A 215 16.57 -14.79 6.75
N SER A 216 15.80 -14.98 5.67
CA SER A 216 16.03 -14.27 4.40
C SER A 216 15.74 -12.76 4.45
N CYS A 217 14.89 -12.34 5.39
CA CYS A 217 14.36 -10.99 5.49
C CYS A 217 14.76 -10.29 6.78
N ARG A 218 15.78 -10.83 7.49
CA ARG A 218 16.25 -10.34 8.79
C ARG A 218 16.48 -8.84 8.81
N ASP A 219 17.07 -8.28 7.75
CA ASP A 219 17.35 -6.85 7.65
C ASP A 219 16.09 -6.00 7.56
N VAL A 220 15.07 -6.48 6.85
CA VAL A 220 13.74 -5.84 6.79
C VAL A 220 13.06 -5.90 8.15
N LEU A 221 13.07 -7.07 8.79
CA LEU A 221 12.42 -7.27 10.09
C LEU A 221 13.03 -6.38 11.16
N THR A 222 14.36 -6.37 11.24
CA THR A 222 15.12 -5.54 12.18
C THR A 222 14.90 -4.06 11.88
N SER A 223 15.01 -3.66 10.61
CA SER A 223 14.85 -2.26 10.22
C SER A 223 13.46 -1.74 10.54
N MET A 224 12.42 -2.55 10.44
CA MET A 224 11.02 -2.15 10.63
C MET A 224 10.43 -2.54 12.00
N GLY A 225 11.25 -3.07 12.90
CA GLY A 225 10.84 -3.48 14.25
C GLY A 225 9.81 -4.62 14.25
N TYR A 226 9.85 -5.52 13.27
CA TYR A 226 9.06 -6.75 13.27
C TYR A 226 9.77 -7.82 14.11
N LEU A 227 9.01 -8.55 14.92
CA LEU A 227 9.52 -9.57 15.83
C LEU A 227 9.45 -10.96 15.19
N THR A 228 10.39 -11.82 15.57
CA THR A 228 10.46 -13.24 15.18
C THR A 228 9.99 -14.12 16.35
N PHE A 229 9.57 -15.34 16.04
CA PHE A 229 9.11 -16.30 17.05
C PHE A 229 10.02 -17.53 17.07
N SER A 230 10.49 -17.91 18.26
CA SER A 230 11.42 -19.05 18.40
C SER A 230 10.70 -20.39 18.43
N ARG A 231 9.39 -20.40 18.73
CA ARG A 231 8.56 -21.61 18.77
C ARG A 231 7.23 -21.40 18.05
N GLU A 232 6.66 -22.49 17.55
CA GLU A 232 5.39 -22.45 16.83
C GLU A 232 4.21 -22.00 17.71
N ASP A 233 4.16 -22.43 18.98
CA ASP A 233 3.12 -22.00 19.92
C ASP A 233 3.11 -20.48 20.11
N GLN A 234 4.29 -19.86 20.24
CA GLN A 234 4.43 -18.39 20.29
C GLN A 234 4.00 -17.72 18.98
N LEU A 235 4.33 -18.33 17.83
CA LEU A 235 3.86 -17.81 16.54
C LEU A 235 2.33 -17.78 16.50
N ARG A 236 1.66 -18.86 16.91
CA ARG A 236 0.19 -18.99 16.84
C ARG A 236 -0.56 -18.13 17.86
N ASP A 237 0.09 -17.74 18.95
CA ASP A 237 -0.50 -16.87 19.96
C ASP A 237 -0.59 -15.40 19.50
N ILE A 238 -1.71 -15.04 18.86
CA ILE A 238 -1.95 -13.68 18.32
C ILE A 238 -1.96 -12.57 19.38
N THR A 239 -2.00 -12.90 20.68
CA THR A 239 -1.90 -11.92 21.76
C THR A 239 -0.47 -11.43 21.98
N LEU A 240 0.52 -12.24 21.59
CA LEU A 240 1.92 -11.82 21.61
C LEU A 240 2.17 -10.78 20.50
N PRO A 241 2.91 -9.69 20.76
CA PRO A 241 3.21 -8.70 19.76
C PRO A 241 4.11 -9.29 18.66
N ALA A 242 3.73 -9.07 17.39
CA ALA A 242 4.57 -9.41 16.23
C ALA A 242 5.46 -8.24 15.78
N ARG A 243 5.41 -7.11 16.50
CA ARG A 243 6.13 -5.88 16.20
C ARG A 243 6.29 -5.01 17.44
N LEU A 244 7.32 -4.15 17.43
CA LEU A 244 7.48 -3.11 18.45
C LEU A 244 6.37 -2.06 18.31
N GLN A 245 5.72 -1.72 19.44
CA GLN A 245 4.64 -0.71 19.52
C GLN A 245 5.15 0.70 19.19
N ASN A 246 6.33 1.05 19.69
CA ASN A 246 6.91 2.39 19.55
C ASN A 246 7.73 2.59 18.28
N TYR A 247 7.59 1.72 17.28
CA TYR A 247 8.31 1.90 16.04
C TYR A 247 7.72 3.10 15.28
N GLY A 248 8.40 4.24 15.42
CA GLY A 248 8.18 5.45 14.64
C GLY A 248 6.77 6.04 14.76
N TYR A 249 6.41 6.59 15.94
CA TYR A 249 5.35 7.61 16.11
C TYR A 249 5.63 8.83 15.21
N GLY A 250 5.50 8.67 13.89
CA GLY A 250 5.88 9.67 12.89
C GLY A 250 7.39 9.90 12.75
N LEU A 251 8.26 9.05 13.29
CA LEU A 251 9.72 9.25 13.26
C LEU A 251 10.45 8.00 12.75
N MET A 252 10.42 7.81 11.43
CA MET A 252 11.68 7.55 10.70
C MET A 252 12.24 8.87 10.14
N THR A 253 11.92 10.00 10.78
CA THR A 253 12.30 11.34 10.35
C THR A 253 12.94 12.11 11.51
N ALA A 254 14.17 11.73 11.86
CA ALA A 254 15.28 12.62 12.17
C ALA A 254 16.53 11.77 12.43
#